data_AF-A0A1B6E517-F1
#
_entry.id   AF-A0A1B6E517-F1
#
_cell.length_a   1.000
_cell.length_b   1.000
_cell.length_c   1.000
_cell.angle_alpha   90.00
_cell.angle_beta   90.00
_cell.angle_gamma   90.00
#
_symmetry.space_group_name_H-M   'P 1'
#
loop_
_entity.id
_entity.type
_entity.pdbx_description
1 polymer ?
#
loop_
_entity_poly.entity_id
_entity_poly.type
_entity_poly.pdbx_seq_one_letter_code
_entity_poly.pdbx_strand_id
1 'polypeptide(L)'
;MRPDARSYMVHPAEYEDQPISRTYQYRKVMKPMLERKRRARINRCLDELKELMVTALQAEGENVSKLEKADILEMTVRHLHKLRRQHSLGLSPESAYADRFRAGFTHCAAEVSQYLATNMQTPPGAEPAIDPSSGVKLLQHLG
;
A
#
# COMPACT_ATOMS: atom_id res chain seq x y z
N MET A 1 84.81 8.62 -25.30
CA MET A 1 83.87 7.63 -24.76
C MET A 1 82.45 8.14 -24.98
N ARG A 2 81.64 7.47 -25.81
CA ARG A 2 80.21 7.77 -25.97
C ARG A 2 79.43 6.80 -25.07
N PRO A 3 78.50 7.26 -24.21
CA PRO A 3 77.70 6.33 -23.42
C PRO A 3 76.64 5.66 -24.31
N ASP A 4 76.47 4.36 -24.11
CA ASP A 4 75.57 3.45 -24.83
C ASP A 4 74.10 3.78 -24.54
N ALA A 5 73.28 3.90 -25.59
CA ALA A 5 71.85 4.21 -25.52
C ALA A 5 70.98 3.04 -25.02
N ARG A 6 71.57 1.93 -24.56
CA ARG A 6 70.85 0.77 -24.02
C ARG A 6 70.37 0.89 -22.57
N SER A 7 70.65 1.99 -21.87
CA SER A 7 70.26 2.15 -20.45
C SER A 7 68.79 2.54 -20.21
N TYR A 8 67.95 2.65 -21.25
CA TYR A 8 66.55 3.06 -21.14
C TYR A 8 65.57 2.02 -21.69
N MET A 9 65.76 0.73 -21.37
CA MET A 9 64.69 -0.24 -21.51
C MET A 9 63.86 -0.25 -20.22
N VAL A 10 62.84 0.61 -20.19
CA VAL A 10 61.75 0.54 -19.21
C VAL A 10 60.96 -0.73 -19.50
N HIS A 11 60.97 -1.68 -18.57
CA HIS A 11 60.14 -2.88 -18.61
C HIS A 11 58.65 -2.48 -18.54
N PRO A 12 57.79 -2.87 -19.50
CA PRO A 12 56.37 -2.47 -19.51
C PRO A 12 55.47 -3.18 -18.48
N ALA A 13 56.01 -3.97 -17.56
CA ALA A 13 55.22 -4.95 -16.80
C ALA A 13 54.87 -4.57 -15.36
N GLU A 14 55.23 -3.37 -14.87
CA GLU A 14 55.06 -3.02 -13.45
C GLU A 14 54.16 -1.80 -13.19
N TYR A 15 53.11 -1.61 -14.00
CA TYR A 15 52.12 -0.55 -13.76
C TYR A 15 50.70 -1.12 -13.57
N GLU A 16 50.54 -2.13 -12.73
CA GLU A 16 49.19 -2.64 -12.46
C GLU A 16 49.03 -3.26 -11.07
N ASP A 17 49.45 -2.57 -10.01
CA ASP A 17 48.89 -2.82 -8.67
C ASP A 17 49.05 -1.65 -7.68
N GLN A 18 48.54 -0.46 -8.03
CA GLN A 18 48.32 0.58 -7.01
C GLN A 18 46.91 0.43 -6.42
N PRO A 19 46.76 0.26 -5.09
CA PRO A 19 45.45 0.05 -4.49
C PRO A 19 44.59 1.29 -4.72
N ILE A 20 43.50 1.10 -5.46
CA ILE A 20 42.54 2.16 -5.75
C ILE A 20 42.09 2.79 -4.44
N SER A 21 42.35 4.08 -4.26
CA SER A 21 41.97 4.83 -3.05
C SER A 21 40.51 4.58 -2.70
N ARG A 22 40.21 4.35 -1.42
CA ARG A 22 38.82 4.17 -0.92
C ARG A 22 37.88 5.28 -1.40
N THR A 23 38.38 6.51 -1.49
CA THR A 23 37.60 7.65 -2.00
C THR A 23 37.26 7.50 -3.48
N TYR A 24 38.19 6.98 -4.29
CA TYR A 24 37.93 6.70 -5.71
C TYR A 24 36.93 5.55 -5.86
N GLN A 25 37.13 4.43 -5.14
CA GLN A 25 36.19 3.29 -5.14
C GLN A 25 34.78 3.74 -4.77
N TYR A 26 34.64 4.59 -3.74
CA TYR A 26 33.36 5.13 -3.35
C TYR A 26 32.74 6.02 -4.44
N ARG A 27 33.49 6.99 -4.99
CA ARG A 27 32.95 7.94 -5.98
C ARG A 27 32.61 7.31 -7.32
N LYS A 28 33.39 6.33 -7.77
CA LYS A 28 33.27 5.73 -9.11
C LYS A 28 32.50 4.43 -9.16
N VAL A 29 32.45 3.68 -8.05
CA VAL A 29 31.77 2.38 -8.01
C VAL A 29 30.58 2.41 -7.05
N MET A 30 30.81 2.66 -5.76
CA MET A 30 29.74 2.53 -4.77
C MET A 30 28.64 3.58 -4.94
N LYS A 31 28.98 4.86 -5.12
CA LYS A 31 28.00 5.95 -5.25
C LYS A 31 27.09 5.76 -6.48
N PRO A 32 27.59 5.46 -7.70
CA PRO A 32 26.73 5.14 -8.84
C PRO A 32 25.86 3.90 -8.63
N MET A 33 26.41 2.85 -8.01
CA MET A 33 25.66 1.63 -7.66
C MET A 33 24.49 1.92 -6.70
N LEU A 34 24.76 2.71 -5.65
CA LEU A 34 23.75 3.11 -4.65
C LEU A 34 22.64 3.95 -5.28
N GLU A 35 22.99 4.89 -6.15
CA GLU A 35 22.01 5.70 -6.86
C GLU A 35 21.15 4.85 -7.81
N ARG A 36 21.75 3.87 -8.51
CA ARG A 36 20.99 2.92 -9.33
C ARG A 36 19.99 2.14 -8.48
N LYS A 37 20.41 1.63 -7.31
CA LYS A 37 19.53 0.92 -6.36
C LYS A 37 18.41 1.83 -5.84
N ARG A 38 18.72 3.09 -5.53
CA ARG A 38 17.72 4.09 -5.12
C ARG A 38 16.70 4.35 -6.22
N ARG A 39 17.14 4.58 -7.47
CA ARG A 39 16.25 4.80 -8.62
C ARG A 39 15.36 3.60 -8.91
N ALA A 40 15.91 2.38 -8.84
CA ALA A 40 15.13 1.16 -8.99
C ALA A 40 14.01 1.05 -7.95
N ARG A 41 14.32 1.37 -6.68
CA ARG A 41 13.32 1.40 -5.61
C ARG A 41 12.23 2.44 -5.88
N ILE A 42 12.62 3.67 -6.26
CA ILE A 42 11.66 4.75 -6.56
C ILE A 42 10.72 4.35 -7.69
N ASN A 43 11.25 3.78 -8.78
CA ASN A 43 10.41 3.36 -9.90
C ASN A 43 9.44 2.26 -9.50
N ARG A 44 9.87 1.24 -8.74
CA ARG A 44 8.97 0.19 -8.23
C ARG A 44 7.81 0.78 -7.43
N CYS A 45 8.09 1.70 -6.51
CA CYS A 45 7.04 2.35 -5.73
C CYS A 45 6.08 3.17 -6.62
N LEU A 46 6.59 3.83 -7.67
CA LEU A 46 5.73 4.57 -8.61
C LEU A 46 4.86 3.64 -9.45
N ASP A 47 5.37 2.47 -9.84
CA ASP A 47 4.61 1.46 -10.58
C ASP A 47 3.49 0.88 -9.70
N GLU A 48 3.81 0.53 -8.45
CA GLU A 48 2.81 0.09 -7.44
C GLU A 48 1.74 1.17 -7.20
N LEU A 49 2.15 2.44 -7.03
CA LEU A 49 1.21 3.56 -6.86
C LEU A 49 0.30 3.71 -8.07
N LYS A 50 0.83 3.55 -9.29
CA LYS A 50 0.04 3.62 -10.51
C LYS A 50 -1.05 2.54 -10.52
N GLU A 51 -0.71 1.29 -10.19
CA GLU A 51 -1.68 0.19 -10.16
C GLU A 51 -2.81 0.44 -9.16
N LEU A 52 -2.46 0.92 -7.95
CA LEU A 52 -3.44 1.28 -6.92
C LEU A 52 -4.35 2.42 -7.38
N MET A 53 -3.78 3.46 -8.01
CA MET A 53 -4.56 4.61 -8.50
C MET A 53 -5.45 4.23 -9.68
N VAL A 54 -5.00 3.39 -10.61
CA VAL A 54 -5.84 2.87 -11.70
C VAL A 54 -7.08 2.19 -11.12
N THR A 55 -6.91 1.32 -10.13
CA THR A 55 -8.02 0.62 -9.48
C THR A 55 -8.98 1.61 -8.79
N ALA A 56 -8.44 2.56 -8.01
CA ALA A 56 -9.24 3.52 -7.27
C ALA A 56 -10.01 4.50 -8.18
N LEU A 57 -9.38 4.97 -9.26
CA LEU A 57 -9.94 5.98 -10.17
C LEU A 57 -10.91 5.38 -11.19
N GLN A 58 -10.71 4.12 -11.60
CA GLN A 58 -11.68 3.41 -12.44
C GLN A 58 -13.04 3.26 -11.72
N ALA A 59 -13.04 3.02 -10.40
CA ALA A 59 -14.27 3.00 -9.61
C ALA A 59 -15.00 4.36 -9.59
N GLU A 60 -14.28 5.45 -9.87
CA GLU A 60 -14.79 6.82 -9.94
C GLU A 60 -15.12 7.26 -11.37
N GLY A 61 -14.94 6.37 -12.37
CA GLY A 61 -15.24 6.64 -13.78
C GLY A 61 -14.16 7.43 -14.53
N GLU A 62 -12.97 7.59 -13.96
CA GLU A 62 -11.86 8.31 -14.61
C GLU A 62 -11.05 7.40 -15.55
N ASN A 63 -10.58 7.95 -16.67
CA ASN A 63 -9.77 7.22 -17.65
C ASN A 63 -8.28 7.25 -17.28
N VAL A 64 -7.75 6.10 -16.88
CA VAL A 64 -6.42 5.99 -16.24
C VAL A 64 -5.35 5.35 -17.12
N SER A 65 -5.62 5.16 -18.42
CA SER A 65 -4.77 4.39 -19.34
C SER A 65 -3.37 4.99 -19.57
N LYS A 66 -3.10 6.24 -19.18
CA LYS A 66 -1.80 6.91 -19.37
C LYS A 66 -1.48 7.93 -18.28
N LEU A 67 -1.22 7.48 -17.05
CA LEU A 67 -0.66 8.35 -16.01
C LEU A 67 0.85 8.54 -16.21
N GLU A 68 1.29 9.80 -16.29
CA GLU A 68 2.71 10.16 -16.18
C GLU A 68 3.17 10.18 -14.72
N LYS A 69 4.48 10.28 -14.48
CA LYS A 69 5.04 10.27 -13.11
C LYS A 69 4.52 11.42 -12.25
N ALA A 70 4.32 12.60 -12.84
CA ALA A 70 3.77 13.75 -12.12
C ALA A 70 2.30 13.49 -11.76
N ASP A 71 1.51 12.99 -12.70
CA ASP A 71 0.10 12.65 -12.48
C ASP A 71 -0.07 11.59 -11.39
N ILE A 72 0.73 10.53 -11.41
CA ILE A 72 0.69 9.48 -10.36
C ILE A 72 0.84 10.13 -8.99
N LEU A 73 1.81 11.02 -8.81
CA LEU A 73 2.05 11.69 -7.54
C LEU A 73 0.91 12.64 -7.17
N GLU A 74 0.46 13.47 -8.10
CA GLU A 74 -0.62 14.44 -7.85
C GLU A 74 -1.94 13.74 -7.50
N MET A 75 -2.32 12.75 -8.30
CA MET A 75 -3.56 12.00 -8.10
C MET A 75 -3.54 11.21 -6.80
N THR A 76 -2.40 10.60 -6.46
CA THR A 76 -2.24 9.91 -5.16
C THR A 76 -2.45 10.88 -4.00
N VAL A 77 -1.84 12.07 -4.04
CA VAL A 77 -1.99 13.07 -2.98
C VAL A 77 -3.45 13.54 -2.87
N ARG A 78 -4.10 13.81 -4.02
CA ARG A 78 -5.52 14.19 -4.06
C ARG A 78 -6.41 13.10 -3.46
N HIS A 79 -6.15 11.85 -3.80
CA HIS A 79 -6.89 10.70 -3.29
C HIS A 79 -6.68 10.52 -1.78
N LEU A 80 -5.46 10.64 -1.27
CA LEU A 80 -5.18 10.61 0.17
C LEU A 80 -5.92 11.73 0.93
N HIS A 81 -5.96 12.94 0.38
CA HIS A 81 -6.75 14.02 0.96
C HIS A 81 -8.26 13.72 0.95
N LYS A 82 -8.77 13.08 -0.10
CA LYS A 82 -10.17 12.65 -0.18
C LYS A 82 -10.48 11.60 0.90
N LEU A 83 -9.67 10.55 1.00
CA LEU A 83 -9.82 9.50 2.01
C LEU A 83 -9.73 10.07 3.44
N ARG A 84 -8.84 11.05 3.67
CA ARG A 84 -8.74 11.73 4.96
C ARG A 84 -10.02 12.49 5.31
N ARG A 85 -10.62 13.22 4.36
CA ARG A 85 -11.91 13.92 4.59
C ARG A 85 -13.06 12.96 4.83
N GLN A 86 -13.00 11.77 4.23
CA GLN A 86 -14.00 10.72 4.41
C GLN A 86 -13.77 9.86 5.67
N HIS A 87 -12.72 10.15 6.46
CA HIS A 87 -12.26 9.34 7.59
C HIS A 87 -11.91 7.88 7.24
N SER A 88 -11.86 7.51 5.96
CA SER A 88 -11.64 6.14 5.48
C SER A 88 -10.19 5.66 5.54
N LEU A 89 -9.25 6.51 5.97
CA LEU A 89 -7.85 6.10 6.18
C LEU A 89 -7.65 5.33 7.50
N GLY A 90 -8.63 5.30 8.40
CA GLY A 90 -8.49 4.65 9.71
C GLY A 90 -7.39 5.25 10.60
N LEU A 91 -6.90 6.45 10.26
CA LEU A 91 -5.82 7.14 10.98
C LEU A 91 -6.29 7.84 12.26
N SER A 92 -7.60 7.94 12.46
CA SER A 92 -8.17 8.48 13.71
C SER A 92 -8.56 7.33 14.63
N PRO A 93 -8.11 7.32 15.90
CA PRO A 93 -8.57 6.36 16.90
C PRO A 93 -10.10 6.30 17.00
N GLU A 94 -10.75 7.45 16.82
CA GLU A 94 -12.21 7.59 16.87
C GLU A 94 -12.91 6.86 15.73
N SER A 95 -12.34 6.92 14.52
CA SER A 95 -12.87 6.19 13.36
C SER A 95 -12.68 4.69 13.52
N ALA A 96 -11.50 4.27 13.97
CA ALA A 96 -11.25 2.85 14.27
C ALA A 96 -12.18 2.33 15.37
N TYR A 97 -12.53 3.15 16.36
CA TYR A 97 -13.51 2.79 17.39
C TYR A 97 -14.93 2.72 16.82
N ALA A 98 -15.36 3.73 16.06
CA ALA A 98 -16.68 3.76 15.45
C ALA A 98 -16.92 2.58 14.48
N ASP A 99 -15.92 2.23 13.67
CA ASP A 99 -16.00 1.09 12.75
C ASP A 99 -16.11 -0.25 13.50
N ARG A 100 -15.32 -0.42 14.57
CA ARG A 100 -15.40 -1.61 15.44
C ARG A 100 -16.73 -1.71 16.18
N PHE A 101 -17.23 -0.58 16.67
CA PHE A 101 -18.52 -0.49 17.34
C PHE A 101 -19.65 -0.88 16.37
N ARG A 102 -19.67 -0.28 15.17
CA ARG A 102 -20.66 -0.59 14.13
C ARG A 102 -20.58 -2.04 13.67
N ALA A 103 -19.38 -2.59 13.52
CA ALA A 103 -19.17 -4.01 13.23
C ALA A 103 -19.73 -4.92 14.33
N GLY A 104 -19.53 -4.57 15.61
CA GLY A 104 -20.10 -5.31 16.74
C GLY A 104 -21.63 -5.28 16.76
N PHE A 105 -22.24 -4.10 16.54
CA PHE A 105 -23.70 -3.96 16.49
C PHE A 105 -24.32 -4.72 15.31
N THR A 106 -23.74 -4.59 14.12
CA THR A 106 -24.21 -5.33 12.93
C THR A 106 -24.08 -6.84 13.09
N HIS A 107 -23.01 -7.32 13.72
CA HIS A 107 -22.87 -8.73 14.06
C HIS A 107 -23.95 -9.19 15.04
N CYS A 108 -24.22 -8.41 16.10
CA CYS A 108 -25.31 -8.68 17.03
C CYS A 108 -26.67 -8.73 16.34
N ALA A 109 -26.98 -7.76 15.47
CA ALA A 109 -28.22 -7.71 14.70
C ALA A 109 -28.39 -8.95 13.80
N ALA A 110 -27.30 -9.42 13.17
CA ALA A 110 -27.31 -10.61 12.34
C ALA A 110 -27.60 -11.88 13.15
N GLU A 111 -26.92 -12.07 14.29
CA GLU A 111 -27.14 -13.21 15.20
C GLU A 111 -28.59 -13.21 15.74
N VAL A 112 -29.10 -12.06 16.16
CA VAL A 112 -30.50 -11.92 16.60
C VAL A 112 -31.46 -12.26 15.47
N SER A 113 -31.23 -11.74 14.26
CA SER A 113 -32.06 -12.06 13.09
C SER A 113 -32.11 -13.56 12.81
N GLN A 114 -30.97 -14.24 12.91
CA GLN A 114 -30.87 -15.68 12.72
C GLN A 114 -31.59 -16.45 13.84
N TYR A 115 -31.42 -16.05 15.10
CA TYR A 115 -32.13 -16.65 16.23
C TYR A 115 -33.65 -16.49 16.12
N LEU A 116 -34.11 -15.31 15.69
CA LEU A 116 -35.53 -15.08 15.47
C LEU A 116 -36.04 -15.93 14.30
N ALA A 117 -35.30 -16.03 13.19
CA ALA A 117 -35.69 -16.86 12.06
C ALA A 117 -35.82 -18.36 12.43
N THR A 118 -34.93 -18.88 13.27
CA THR A 118 -34.99 -20.28 13.71
C THR A 118 -36.08 -20.55 14.74
N ASN A 119 -36.33 -19.62 15.67
CA ASN A 119 -37.30 -19.80 16.75
C ASN A 119 -38.71 -19.29 16.43
N MET A 120 -38.89 -18.45 15.41
CA MET A 120 -40.20 -18.05 14.89
C MET A 120 -40.74 -19.02 13.83
N GLN A 121 -39.95 -19.99 13.37
CA GLN A 121 -40.42 -21.02 12.45
C GLN A 121 -41.28 -22.03 13.22
N THR A 122 -42.55 -21.72 13.45
CA THR A 122 -43.49 -22.66 14.06
C THR A 122 -44.11 -23.62 13.04
N PRO A 123 -44.30 -24.90 13.42
CA PRO A 123 -45.11 -25.81 12.63
C PRO A 123 -46.55 -25.30 12.52
N PRO A 124 -47.26 -25.61 11.42
CA PRO A 124 -48.64 -25.14 11.21
C PRO A 124 -49.54 -25.61 12.36
N GLY A 125 -50.08 -24.64 13.12
CA GLY A 125 -50.97 -24.88 14.26
C GLY A 125 -50.37 -24.63 15.65
N ALA A 126 -49.10 -24.24 15.78
CA ALA A 126 -48.48 -23.87 17.05
C ALA A 126 -48.23 -22.36 17.17
N GLU A 127 -48.45 -21.79 18.36
CA GLU A 127 -48.16 -20.38 18.63
C GLU A 127 -46.64 -20.11 18.62
N PRO A 128 -46.19 -18.99 18.03
CA PRO A 128 -44.78 -18.62 18.00
C PRO A 128 -44.23 -18.44 19.42
N ALA A 129 -43.09 -19.07 19.70
CA ALA A 129 -42.41 -18.96 20.99
C ALA A 129 -41.96 -17.51 21.31
N ILE A 130 -41.89 -16.65 20.29
CA ILE A 130 -41.47 -15.26 20.38
C ILE A 130 -42.47 -14.40 19.59
N ASP A 131 -43.02 -13.37 20.25
CA ASP A 131 -43.89 -12.39 19.60
C ASP A 131 -43.15 -11.67 18.44
N PRO A 132 -43.68 -11.72 17.19
CA PRO A 132 -43.08 -11.07 16.03
C PRO A 132 -42.82 -9.58 16.23
N SER A 133 -43.71 -8.89 16.96
CA SER A 133 -43.63 -7.45 17.19
C SER A 133 -42.42 -7.08 18.04
N SER A 134 -42.09 -7.93 19.02
CA SER A 134 -40.94 -7.78 19.90
C SER A 134 -39.62 -8.01 19.15
N GLY A 135 -39.58 -8.98 18.22
CA GLY A 135 -38.42 -9.24 17.38
C GLY A 135 -38.10 -8.08 16.43
N VAL A 136 -39.11 -7.51 15.78
CA VAL A 136 -38.94 -6.34 14.90
C VAL A 136 -38.45 -5.12 15.67
N LYS A 137 -39.00 -4.86 16.86
CA LYS A 137 -38.53 -3.76 17.73
C LYS A 137 -37.08 -3.94 18.14
N LEU A 138 -36.66 -5.16 18.51
CA LEU A 138 -35.27 -5.43 18.88
C LEU A 138 -34.32 -5.14 17.71
N LEU A 139 -34.65 -5.62 16.50
CA LEU A 139 -33.84 -5.37 15.31
C LEU A 139 -33.80 -3.89 14.91
N GLN A 140 -34.90 -3.15 15.10
CA GLN A 140 -34.95 -1.71 14.86
C GLN A 140 -33.97 -0.93 15.75
N HIS A 141 -33.70 -1.41 16.98
CA HIS A 141 -32.76 -0.76 17.89
C HIS A 141 -31.29 -1.17 17.65
N LEU A 142 -31.04 -2.20 16.83
CA LEU A 142 -29.71 -2.72 16.51
C LEU A 142 -29.19 -2.26 15.13
N GLY A 143 -30.00 -1.53 14.36
CA GLY A 143 -29.71 -1.05 12.99
C GLY A 143 -29.32 0.42 12.92
#